data_AF-A0A4P5VNG7-F1
#
_entry.id   AF-A0A4P5VNG7-F1
#
_cell.length_a   1.000
_cell.length_b   1.000
_cell.length_c   1.000
_cell.angle_alpha   90.00
_cell.angle_beta   90.00
_cell.angle_gamma   90.00
#
_symmetry.space_group_name_H-M   'P 1'
#
loop_
_entity.id
_entity.type
_entity.pdbx_description
1 polymer ?
#
loop_
_entity_poly.entity_id
_entity_poly.type
_entity_poly.pdbx_seq_one_letter_code
_entity_poly.pdbx_strand_id
1 'polypeptide(L)'
;MISTSSKSHYCPISSLALANWLRRNHPDKLWSIDGEEKLSAHLDFPCSTEDLATKLHAINERLQVQVPKSVDQLDDSTLDQAVQHFPVSPGESDEFMSFSLYWADQSPEDAWALSEDLTEDS
;
A
#
# COMPACT_ATOMS: atom_id res chain seq x y z
N MET A 1 -8.01 4.29 31.17
CA MET A 1 -7.46 5.09 30.05
C MET A 1 -6.44 4.21 29.35
N ILE A 2 -6.85 3.45 28.33
CA ILE A 2 -5.92 2.57 27.62
C ILE A 2 -5.31 3.43 26.52
N SER A 3 -4.09 3.92 26.74
CA SER A 3 -3.29 4.50 25.66
C SER A 3 -2.73 3.33 24.84
N THR A 4 -3.55 2.71 23.98
CA THR A 4 -3.04 1.84 22.92
C THR A 4 -2.43 2.73 21.84
N SER A 5 -1.31 3.36 22.17
CA SER A 5 -0.46 4.01 21.18
C SER A 5 0.29 2.88 20.47
N SER A 6 -0.44 2.13 19.63
CA SER A 6 0.13 1.25 18.61
C SER A 6 0.85 2.18 17.65
N LYS A 7 2.07 2.59 18.02
CA LYS A 7 2.90 3.48 17.21
C LYS A 7 3.24 2.72 15.94
N SER A 8 2.55 3.03 14.85
CA SER A 8 2.97 2.63 13.52
C SER A 8 4.25 3.40 13.15
N HIS A 9 5.07 2.84 12.27
CA HIS A 9 6.24 3.50 11.70
C HIS A 9 6.33 3.14 10.22
N TYR A 10 7.19 3.83 9.49
CA TYR A 10 7.39 3.56 8.07
C TYR A 10 8.60 2.66 7.87
N CYS A 11 8.41 1.58 7.13
CA CYS A 11 9.46 0.66 6.72
C CYS A 11 9.74 0.80 5.22
N PRO A 12 11.03 0.82 4.83
CA PRO A 12 11.41 0.89 3.43
C PRO A 12 11.09 -0.42 2.72
N ILE A 13 10.55 -0.32 1.51
CA ILE A 13 10.35 -1.43 0.59
C ILE A 13 10.59 -0.97 -0.86
N SER A 14 11.05 -1.86 -1.74
CA SER A 14 11.08 -1.55 -3.18
C SER A 14 9.67 -1.59 -3.78
N SER A 15 9.34 -0.64 -4.66
CA SER A 15 8.10 -0.68 -5.45
C SER A 15 7.95 -1.98 -6.25
N LEU A 16 9.07 -2.59 -6.65
CA LEU A 16 9.11 -3.91 -7.26
C LEU A 16 8.57 -5.02 -6.35
N ALA A 17 8.97 -5.04 -5.08
CA ALA A 17 8.48 -6.04 -4.12
C ALA A 17 6.98 -5.86 -3.86
N LEU A 18 6.51 -4.61 -3.73
CA LEU A 18 5.07 -4.33 -3.63
C LEU A 18 4.32 -4.80 -4.89
N ALA A 19 4.83 -4.49 -6.08
CA ALA A 19 4.25 -4.93 -7.36
C ALA A 19 4.14 -6.46 -7.48
N ASN A 20 5.20 -7.18 -7.11
CA ASN A 20 5.21 -8.64 -7.14
C ASN A 20 4.23 -9.24 -6.14
N TRP A 21 4.16 -8.65 -4.95
CA TRP A 21 3.22 -9.08 -3.91
C TRP A 21 1.76 -8.85 -4.35
N LEU A 22 1.44 -7.69 -4.91
CA LEU A 22 0.12 -7.37 -5.46
C LEU A 22 -0.31 -8.40 -6.53
N ARG A 23 0.57 -8.66 -7.52
CA ARG A 23 0.33 -9.66 -8.56
C ARG A 23 0.09 -11.07 -8.03
N ARG A 24 0.82 -11.44 -6.97
CA ARG A 24 0.77 -12.80 -6.41
C ARG A 24 -0.52 -13.02 -5.59
N ASN A 25 -0.89 -12.04 -4.79
CA ASN A 25 -1.93 -12.20 -3.77
C ASN A 25 -3.28 -11.58 -4.17
N HIS A 26 -3.28 -10.59 -5.05
CA HIS A 26 -4.48 -9.83 -5.42
C HIS A 26 -4.64 -9.64 -6.95
N PRO A 27 -4.37 -10.64 -7.81
CA PRO A 27 -4.32 -10.43 -9.28
C PRO A 27 -5.61 -9.87 -9.89
N ASP A 28 -6.77 -10.19 -9.30
CA ASP A 28 -8.09 -9.82 -9.81
C ASP A 28 -8.70 -8.61 -9.07
N LYS A 29 -7.90 -7.86 -8.31
CA LYS A 29 -8.38 -6.70 -7.55
C LYS A 29 -8.13 -5.40 -8.31
N LEU A 30 -9.03 -4.45 -8.06
CA LEU A 30 -8.90 -3.06 -8.46
C LEU A 30 -8.31 -2.26 -7.31
N TRP A 31 -7.47 -1.30 -7.66
CA TRP A 31 -6.80 -0.44 -6.70
C TRP A 31 -7.09 1.01 -7.02
N SER A 32 -7.29 1.79 -5.97
CA SER A 32 -7.41 3.24 -6.01
C SER A 32 -6.28 3.87 -5.21
N ILE A 33 -5.86 5.06 -5.63
CA ILE A 33 -4.83 5.82 -4.93
C ILE A 33 -5.38 7.19 -4.58
N ASP A 34 -5.20 7.60 -3.32
CA ASP A 34 -5.56 8.91 -2.82
C ASP A 34 -4.28 9.67 -2.40
N GLY A 35 -4.07 10.86 -2.97
CA GLY A 35 -2.96 11.74 -2.61
C GLY A 35 -1.63 11.53 -3.36
N GLU A 36 -1.57 10.64 -4.37
CA GLU A 36 -0.35 10.40 -5.15
C GLU A 36 -0.45 10.90 -6.59
N GLU A 37 0.44 11.80 -7.00
CA GLU A 37 0.41 12.42 -8.33
C GLU A 37 1.22 11.67 -9.40
N LYS A 38 2.32 10.97 -9.06
CA LYS A 38 3.20 10.33 -10.08
C LYS A 38 2.50 9.17 -10.79
N LEU A 39 1.76 8.34 -10.06
CA LEU A 39 0.99 7.20 -10.55
C LEU A 39 -0.33 7.70 -11.15
N SER A 40 -1.05 8.62 -10.51
CA SER A 40 -2.32 9.15 -11.07
C SER A 40 -2.15 9.97 -12.34
N ALA A 41 -0.96 10.54 -12.58
CA ALA A 41 -0.63 11.14 -13.86
C ALA A 41 -0.45 10.13 -15.01
N HIS A 42 -0.35 8.83 -14.69
CA HIS A 42 -0.01 7.77 -15.64
C HIS A 42 -0.98 6.58 -15.66
N LEU A 43 -1.84 6.46 -14.64
CA LEU A 43 -2.85 5.43 -14.49
C LEU A 43 -4.18 6.10 -14.22
N ASP A 44 -5.22 5.65 -14.93
CA ASP A 44 -6.60 5.98 -14.61
C ASP A 44 -7.05 5.08 -13.44
N PHE A 45 -7.44 5.70 -12.33
CA PHE A 45 -7.92 4.99 -11.15
C PHE A 45 -9.47 4.93 -11.13
N PRO A 46 -10.07 3.80 -10.68
CA PRO A 46 -9.41 2.59 -10.20
C PRO A 46 -8.72 1.82 -11.33
N CYS A 47 -7.55 1.26 -11.04
CA CYS A 47 -6.73 0.53 -12.02
C CYS A 47 -6.59 -0.95 -11.63
N SER A 48 -6.30 -1.79 -12.62
CA SER A 48 -6.07 -3.21 -12.37
C SER A 48 -4.77 -3.44 -11.60
N THR A 49 -4.72 -4.53 -10.83
CA THR A 49 -3.47 -4.98 -10.18
C THR A 49 -2.32 -5.12 -11.16
N GLU A 50 -2.59 -5.59 -12.38
CA GLU A 50 -1.58 -5.77 -13.41
C GLU A 50 -1.00 -4.42 -13.88
N ASP A 51 -1.85 -3.41 -14.11
CA ASP A 51 -1.42 -2.08 -14.53
C ASP A 51 -0.64 -1.38 -13.40
N LEU A 52 -1.15 -1.44 -12.17
CA LEU A 52 -0.49 -0.90 -10.99
C LEU A 52 0.88 -1.55 -10.79
N ALA A 53 0.94 -2.88 -10.79
CA ALA A 53 2.18 -3.61 -10.61
C ALA A 53 3.17 -3.35 -11.75
N THR A 54 2.70 -3.24 -13.00
CA THR A 54 3.53 -2.86 -14.14
C THR A 54 4.12 -1.47 -13.93
N LYS A 55 3.34 -0.51 -13.48
CA LYS A 55 3.82 0.86 -13.27
C LYS A 55 4.79 0.94 -12.09
N LEU A 56 4.48 0.30 -10.97
CA LEU A 56 5.37 0.21 -9.81
C LEU A 56 6.69 -0.49 -10.17
N HIS A 57 6.63 -1.54 -11.00
CA HIS A 57 7.81 -2.22 -11.53
C HIS A 57 8.61 -1.32 -12.48
N ALA A 58 7.96 -0.50 -13.31
CA ALA A 58 8.63 0.42 -14.23
C ALA A 58 9.33 1.57 -13.50
N ILE A 59 8.72 2.08 -12.41
CA ILE A 59 9.31 3.12 -11.57
C ILE A 59 10.53 2.55 -10.81
N ASN A 60 10.40 1.35 -10.24
CA ASN A 60 11.46 0.65 -9.51
C ASN A 60 12.17 1.54 -8.45
N GLU A 61 11.41 2.40 -7.77
CA GLU A 61 11.91 3.26 -6.70
C GLU A 61 11.63 2.66 -5.33
N ARG A 62 12.25 3.22 -4.28
CA ARG A 62 11.95 2.84 -2.91
C ARG A 62 10.72 3.59 -2.42
N LEU A 63 9.87 2.86 -1.72
CA LEU A 63 8.70 3.33 -1.01
C LEU A 63 8.94 3.15 0.49
N GLN A 64 8.17 3.90 1.27
CA GLN A 64 8.08 3.80 2.71
C GLN A 64 6.64 3.44 3.03
N VAL A 65 6.40 2.25 3.58
CA VAL A 65 5.05 1.74 3.89
C VAL A 65 4.81 1.81 5.39
N GLN A 66 3.66 2.31 5.81
CA GLN A 66 3.28 2.41 7.21
C GLN A 66 2.96 1.02 7.76
N VAL A 67 3.80 0.51 8.66
CA VAL A 67 3.67 -0.78 9.32
C VAL A 67 3.48 -0.63 10.84
N PRO A 68 2.85 -1.61 11.51
CA PRO A 68 2.86 -1.66 12.96
C PRO A 68 4.29 -1.77 13.51
N LYS A 69 4.52 -1.31 14.73
CA LYS A 69 5.83 -1.37 15.40
C LYS A 69 6.45 -2.77 15.54
N SER A 70 5.64 -3.82 15.38
CA SER A 70 6.09 -5.21 15.44
C SER A 70 6.85 -5.66 14.18
N VAL A 71 6.75 -4.89 13.10
CA VAL A 71 7.36 -5.18 11.80
C VAL A 71 8.54 -4.24 11.60
N ASP A 72 9.76 -4.67 11.93
CA ASP A 72 10.96 -3.84 11.76
C ASP A 72 11.46 -3.79 10.30
N GLN A 73 11.08 -4.77 9.48
CA GLN A 73 11.53 -4.90 8.09
C GLN A 73 10.40 -5.39 7.19
N LEU A 74 10.32 -4.81 5.99
CA LEU A 74 9.32 -5.13 4.99
C LEU A 74 9.99 -5.52 3.66
N ASP A 75 9.67 -6.70 3.17
CA ASP A 75 10.18 -7.31 1.93
C ASP A 75 9.11 -8.24 1.32
N ASP A 76 9.36 -8.77 0.12
CA ASP A 76 8.42 -9.63 -0.62
C ASP A 76 7.92 -10.84 0.20
N SER A 77 8.74 -11.38 1.11
CA SER A 77 8.39 -12.54 1.94
C SER A 77 7.73 -12.18 3.26
N THR A 78 7.94 -10.95 3.74
CA THR A 78 7.36 -10.47 5.01
C THR A 78 6.08 -9.67 4.81
N LEU A 79 5.77 -9.20 3.59
CA LEU A 79 4.54 -8.46 3.30
C LEU A 79 3.28 -9.22 3.69
N ASP A 80 3.20 -10.50 3.34
CA ASP A 80 2.04 -11.34 3.64
C ASP A 80 1.70 -11.40 5.14
N GLN A 81 2.73 -11.37 5.98
CA GLN A 81 2.57 -11.37 7.44
C GLN A 81 2.31 -9.95 7.97
N ALA A 82 3.01 -8.95 7.43
CA ALA A 82 2.85 -7.56 7.85
C ALA A 82 1.44 -7.03 7.54
N VAL A 83 0.88 -7.45 6.41
CA VAL A 83 -0.47 -7.13 5.95
C VAL A 83 -1.55 -7.49 6.96
N GLN A 84 -1.44 -8.66 7.58
CA GLN A 84 -2.41 -9.13 8.57
C GLN A 84 -2.40 -8.28 9.85
N HIS A 85 -1.37 -7.46 10.02
CA HIS A 85 -1.18 -6.60 11.16
C HIS A 85 -1.21 -5.11 10.79
N PHE A 86 -1.53 -4.76 9.54
CA PHE A 86 -1.69 -3.36 9.18
C PHE A 86 -2.83 -2.73 9.99
N PRO A 87 -2.64 -1.50 10.46
CA PRO A 87 -3.69 -0.80 11.17
C PRO A 87 -4.83 -0.52 10.19
N VAL A 88 -5.96 -1.21 10.34
CA VAL A 88 -7.19 -0.86 9.63
C VAL A 88 -7.59 0.54 10.08
N SER A 89 -7.79 1.46 9.14
CA SER A 89 -8.27 2.80 9.45
C SER A 89 -9.60 2.72 10.20
N PRO A 90 -9.77 3.42 11.33
CA PRO A 90 -11.00 3.36 12.10
C PRO A 90 -12.15 3.96 11.28
N GLY A 91 -13.00 3.11 10.71
CA GLY A 91 -14.11 3.50 9.83
C GLY A 91 -14.16 2.71 8.51
N GLU A 92 -13.10 2.01 8.15
CA GLU A 92 -13.12 1.03 7.06
C GLU A 92 -13.49 -0.35 7.63
N SER A 93 -14.36 -1.08 6.94
CA SER A 93 -14.66 -2.47 7.29
C SER A 93 -13.38 -3.30 7.23
N ASP A 94 -13.29 -4.32 8.08
CA ASP A 94 -12.18 -5.30 8.19
C ASP A 94 -11.83 -6.01 6.86
N GLU A 95 -12.64 -5.80 5.82
CA GLU A 95 -12.58 -6.45 4.52
C GLU A 95 -11.73 -5.68 3.48
N PHE A 96 -11.35 -4.43 3.76
CA PHE A 96 -10.67 -3.58 2.78
C PHE A 96 -9.21 -3.34 3.15
N MET A 97 -8.36 -3.63 2.18
CA MET A 97 -6.94 -3.46 2.33
C MET A 97 -6.55 -2.04 1.92
N SER A 98 -5.96 -1.32 2.86
CA SER A 98 -5.43 0.02 2.65
C SER A 98 -3.99 0.10 3.15
N PHE A 99 -3.12 0.67 2.34
CA PHE A 99 -1.74 0.93 2.67
C PHE A 99 -1.52 2.43 2.69
N SER A 100 -0.84 2.94 3.70
CA SER A 100 -0.29 4.30 3.66
C SER A 100 1.18 4.24 3.27
N LEU A 101 1.56 4.92 2.20
CA LEU A 101 2.92 4.91 1.69
C LEU A 101 3.34 6.25 1.08
N TYR A 102 4.65 6.48 1.02
CA TYR A 102 5.25 7.62 0.30
C TYR A 102 6.53 7.19 -0.39
N TRP A 103 6.96 7.96 -1.40
CA TRP A 103 8.23 7.70 -2.08
C TRP A 103 9.40 8.01 -1.14
N ALA A 104 10.52 7.28 -1.24
CA ALA A 104 11.66 7.50 -0.36
C ALA A 104 12.33 8.88 -0.53
N ASP A 105 12.03 9.60 -1.61
CA ASP A 105 12.43 11.01 -1.83
C ASP A 105 11.47 12.03 -1.20
N GLN A 106 10.31 11.58 -0.70
CA GLN A 106 9.26 12.40 -0.08
C GLN A 106 9.27 12.33 1.44
N SER A 107 8.47 13.21 2.05
CA SER A 107 8.22 13.24 3.48
C SER A 107 6.96 12.44 3.83
N PRO A 108 6.82 11.96 5.09
CA PRO A 108 5.61 11.27 5.55
C PRO A 108 4.35 12.15 5.57
N GLU A 109 4.48 13.47 5.38
CA GLU A 109 3.35 14.38 5.18
C GLU A 109 2.76 14.27 3.77
N ASP A 110 3.53 13.78 2.80
CA ASP A 110 3.12 13.48 1.43
C ASP A 110 2.70 12.01 1.27
N ALA A 111 2.37 11.36 2.40
CA ALA A 111 1.89 9.99 2.38
C ALA A 111 0.54 9.89 1.68
N TRP A 112 0.48 8.98 0.73
CA TRP A 112 -0.68 8.65 -0.04
C TRP A 112 -1.24 7.29 0.40
N ALA A 113 -2.52 7.08 0.13
CA ALA A 113 -3.20 5.84 0.43
C ALA A 113 -3.35 5.02 -0.85
N LEU A 114 -2.99 3.73 -0.78
CA LEU A 114 -3.32 2.73 -1.78
C LEU A 114 -4.37 1.81 -1.17
N SER A 115 -5.59 1.85 -1.68
CA SER A 115 -6.69 1.03 -1.17
C SER A 115 -7.28 0.15 -2.25
N GLU A 116 -7.77 -1.01 -1.85
CA GLU A 116 -8.58 -1.85 -2.71
C GLU A 116 -9.89 -1.11 -3.03
N ASP A 117 -10.23 -1.03 -4.32
CA ASP A 117 -11.45 -0.39 -4.79
C ASP A 117 -12.57 -1.44 -4.95
N LEU A 118 -13.74 -1.11 -4.39
CA LEU A 118 -14.90 -1.99 -4.32
C LEU A 118 -16.00 -1.60 -5.30
N THR A 119 -15.63 -0.98 -6.42
CA THR A 119 -16.57 -0.87 -7.53
C THR A 119 -16.82 -2.27 -8.10
N GLU A 120 -17.61 -3.07 -7.36
CA GLU A 120 -18.34 -4.21 -7.88
C GLU A 120 -19.21 -3.68 -9.03
N ASP A 121 -18.86 -4.05 -10.26
CA ASP A 121 -19.75 -3.93 -11.40
C ASP A 121 -21.07 -4.64 -11.02
N SER A 122 -22.10 -3.83 -10.74
CA SER A 122 -23.43 -4.26 -10.27
C SER A 122 -24.23 -4.94 -11.36
#